data_AF-U6MI74-F1
#
_entry.id   AF-U6MI74-F1
#
_cell.length_a   1.000
_cell.length_b   1.000
_cell.length_c   1.000
_cell.angle_alpha   90.00
_cell.angle_beta   90.00
_cell.angle_gamma   90.00
#
_symmetry.space_group_name_H-M   'P 1'
#
loop_
_entity.id
_entity.type
_entity.pdbx_description
1 polymer ?
#
loop_
_entity_poly.entity_id
_entity_poly.type
_entity_poly.pdbx_seq_one_letter_code
_entity_poly.pdbx_strand_id
1 'polypeptide(L)'
;MHTQDKSGFGVAHDFHGALKEDADFPILCETCLGENPYVRMQRDRNGKECHICSRAYTGFRWKPGPKARYKGTVICQQCAKLKNVCQTCLFDLEYGLPVQVRDKLLGSSRVSLPEHPVNREYMNARLGDSEELLPYGRSELQQQQQQQQQQQQLLRFARSSPYYRRNLPRVCSFWKKGLCTRGAECPYLHQELYTDATLASQNIRD
;
A
#
# COMPACT_ATOMS: atom_id res chain seq x y z
N MET A 1 -17.82 19.46 -36.34
CA MET A 1 -18.51 18.67 -35.31
C MET A 1 -17.52 17.68 -34.73
N HIS A 2 -16.88 18.01 -33.61
CA HIS A 2 -15.98 17.09 -32.91
C HIS A 2 -16.75 16.44 -31.77
N THR A 3 -17.08 15.16 -31.94
CA THR A 3 -17.59 14.28 -30.89
C THR A 3 -16.45 14.05 -29.90
N GLN A 4 -16.51 14.70 -28.74
CA GLN A 4 -15.70 14.32 -27.60
C GLN A 4 -16.21 12.97 -27.11
N ASP A 5 -15.41 11.93 -27.31
CA ASP A 5 -15.61 10.62 -26.69
C ASP A 5 -15.73 10.82 -25.18
N LYS A 6 -16.93 10.63 -24.64
CA LYS A 6 -17.17 10.57 -23.19
C LYS A 6 -16.59 9.26 -22.68
N SER A 7 -15.27 9.18 -22.55
CA SER A 7 -14.58 8.10 -21.86
C SER A 7 -14.75 8.24 -20.35
N GLY A 8 -15.99 8.14 -19.88
CA GLY A 8 -16.34 8.10 -18.47
C GLY A 8 -16.98 6.76 -18.14
N PHE A 9 -16.48 6.06 -17.14
CA PHE A 9 -17.18 4.90 -16.59
C PHE A 9 -18.55 5.36 -16.07
N GLY A 10 -19.64 4.86 -16.66
CA GLY A 10 -21.00 5.15 -16.19
C GLY A 10 -21.16 4.83 -14.70
N VAL A 11 -21.97 5.61 -13.99
CA VAL A 11 -22.19 5.41 -12.54
C VAL A 11 -23.06 4.17 -12.34
N ALA A 12 -22.56 3.19 -11.59
CA ALA A 12 -23.37 2.04 -11.18
C ALA A 12 -24.41 2.52 -10.14
N HIS A 13 -25.70 2.34 -10.43
CA HIS A 13 -26.79 2.84 -9.57
C HIS A 13 -27.30 1.80 -8.55
N ASP A 14 -27.05 0.50 -8.76
CA ASP A 14 -27.70 -0.59 -8.01
C ASP A 14 -26.75 -1.47 -7.16
N PHE A 15 -25.59 -0.94 -6.76
CA PHE A 15 -24.60 -1.72 -6.02
C PHE A 15 -24.86 -1.74 -4.50
N HIS A 16 -25.32 -2.88 -3.98
CA HIS A 16 -25.50 -3.15 -2.55
C HIS A 16 -24.47 -4.18 -2.06
N GLY A 17 -23.18 -3.89 -2.25
CA GLY A 17 -22.10 -4.82 -1.90
C GLY A 17 -21.89 -5.00 -0.41
N ALA A 18 -21.39 -6.18 -0.02
CA ALA A 18 -20.94 -6.44 1.33
C ALA A 18 -19.73 -5.55 1.69
N LEU A 19 -19.96 -4.62 2.61
CA LEU A 19 -18.99 -3.62 3.07
C LEU A 19 -17.87 -4.18 3.96
N LYS A 20 -17.72 -5.51 4.05
CA LYS A 20 -16.83 -6.14 5.02
C LYS A 20 -15.94 -7.19 4.37
N GLU A 21 -14.64 -7.07 4.65
CA GLU A 21 -13.63 -8.05 4.27
C GLU A 21 -13.01 -8.70 5.50
N ASP A 22 -13.16 -10.02 5.60
CA ASP A 22 -12.49 -10.85 6.60
C ASP A 22 -11.27 -11.53 5.96
N ALA A 23 -10.10 -11.34 6.58
CA ALA A 23 -8.83 -11.91 6.13
C ALA A 23 -8.08 -12.54 7.30
N ASP A 24 -7.40 -13.65 7.05
CA ASP A 24 -6.61 -14.33 8.08
C ASP A 24 -5.19 -13.78 8.23
N PHE A 25 -4.56 -13.41 7.12
CA PHE A 25 -3.17 -12.96 7.12
C PHE A 25 -2.98 -11.71 6.24
N PRO A 26 -2.21 -10.71 6.69
CA PRO A 26 -1.98 -9.49 5.93
C PRO A 26 -0.99 -9.70 4.78
N ILE A 27 -1.13 -8.92 3.72
CA ILE A 27 -0.16 -8.87 2.61
C ILE A 27 0.86 -7.78 2.90
N LEU A 28 2.08 -8.18 3.24
CA LEU A 28 3.15 -7.28 3.71
C LEU A 28 4.47 -7.57 3.03
N CYS A 29 5.32 -6.53 2.95
CA CYS A 29 6.71 -6.67 2.53
C CYS A 29 7.65 -6.90 3.74
N GLU A 30 8.81 -7.48 3.47
CA GLU A 30 9.84 -7.81 4.47
C GLU A 30 10.25 -6.60 5.31
N THR A 31 10.40 -5.43 4.67
CA THR A 31 10.76 -4.19 5.39
C THR A 31 9.70 -3.79 6.43
N CYS A 32 8.42 -4.04 6.17
CA CYS A 32 7.36 -3.69 7.12
C CYS A 32 7.19 -4.74 8.20
N LEU A 33 7.49 -6.01 7.91
CA LEU A 33 7.45 -7.08 8.89
C LEU A 33 8.58 -6.94 9.92
N GLY A 34 9.78 -6.55 9.47
CA GLY A 34 10.93 -6.30 10.34
C GLY A 34 12.10 -7.24 10.05
N GLU A 35 13.09 -7.25 10.94
CA GLU A 35 14.25 -8.13 10.88
C GLU A 35 14.06 -9.43 11.69
N ASN A 36 13.09 -9.44 12.61
CA ASN A 36 12.85 -10.59 13.48
C ASN A 36 11.93 -11.62 12.77
N PRO A 37 12.37 -12.89 12.60
CA PRO A 37 11.53 -13.95 12.04
C PRO A 37 10.28 -14.25 12.88
N TYR A 38 10.34 -14.04 14.20
CA TYR A 38 9.25 -14.33 15.12
C TYR A 38 8.48 -13.05 15.47
N VAL A 39 7.42 -12.78 14.70
CA VAL A 39 6.56 -11.60 14.90
C VAL A 39 5.27 -11.97 15.61
N ARG A 40 4.93 -11.19 16.63
CA ARG A 40 3.60 -11.24 17.28
C ARG A 40 2.70 -10.17 16.68
N MET A 41 1.53 -10.58 16.21
CA MET A 41 0.53 -9.71 15.61
C MET A 41 -0.82 -9.82 16.33
N GLN A 42 -1.53 -8.70 16.40
CA GLN A 42 -2.91 -8.63 16.85
C GLN A 42 -3.80 -8.53 15.61
N ARG A 43 -4.86 -9.34 15.59
CA ARG A 43 -5.88 -9.35 14.55
C ARG A 43 -7.16 -8.72 15.11
N ASP A 44 -7.70 -7.74 14.40
CA ASP A 44 -8.96 -7.09 14.71
C ASP A 44 -9.89 -7.16 13.50
N ARG A 45 -10.94 -7.98 13.57
CA ARG A 45 -11.78 -8.33 12.41
C ARG A 45 -12.55 -7.13 11.82
N ASN A 46 -12.92 -6.16 12.66
CA ASN A 46 -13.72 -5.00 12.24
C ASN A 46 -13.06 -3.66 12.64
N GLY A 47 -11.74 -3.65 12.87
CA GLY A 47 -11.11 -2.52 13.54
C GLY A 47 -10.92 -1.25 12.71
N LYS A 48 -10.93 -1.34 11.37
CA LYS A 48 -10.50 -0.23 10.50
C LYS A 48 -11.22 -0.16 9.16
N GLU A 49 -11.34 1.07 8.65
CA GLU A 49 -11.74 1.37 7.28
C GLU A 49 -10.52 1.58 6.37
N CYS A 50 -10.63 1.18 5.11
CA CYS A 50 -9.56 1.30 4.12
C CYS A 50 -9.40 2.76 3.68
N HIS A 51 -8.17 3.28 3.70
CA HIS A 51 -7.94 4.67 3.28
C HIS A 51 -8.19 4.95 1.79
N ILE A 52 -8.18 3.89 0.95
CA ILE A 52 -8.50 3.99 -0.47
C ILE A 52 -10.00 3.81 -0.65
N CYS A 53 -10.53 2.58 -0.48
CA CYS A 53 -11.91 2.23 -0.81
C CYS A 53 -12.95 2.58 0.27
N SER A 54 -12.55 3.05 1.45
CA SER A 54 -13.43 3.31 2.61
C SER A 54 -14.21 2.08 3.12
N ARG A 55 -13.90 0.87 2.63
CA ARG A 55 -14.52 -0.37 3.10
C ARG A 55 -13.92 -0.82 4.44
N ALA A 56 -14.72 -1.39 5.32
CA ALA A 56 -14.24 -2.02 6.55
C ALA A 56 -13.47 -3.31 6.24
N TYR A 57 -12.35 -3.53 6.93
CA TYR A 57 -11.51 -4.71 6.73
C TYR A 57 -10.86 -5.16 8.04
N THR A 58 -10.37 -6.41 8.05
CA THR A 58 -9.59 -6.95 9.16
C THR A 58 -8.26 -6.20 9.32
N GLY A 59 -8.13 -5.45 10.40
CA GLY A 59 -6.92 -4.73 10.76
C GLY A 59 -5.90 -5.62 11.46
N PHE A 60 -4.64 -5.54 11.04
CA PHE A 60 -3.52 -6.19 11.73
C PHE A 60 -2.60 -5.15 12.35
N ARG A 61 -2.06 -5.45 13.54
CA ARG A 61 -1.09 -4.59 14.24
C ARG A 61 0.06 -5.43 14.82
N TRP A 62 1.30 -5.02 14.57
CA TRP A 62 2.50 -5.71 15.06
C TRP A 62 3.63 -4.71 15.36
N LYS A 63 4.69 -5.20 16.01
CA LYS A 63 5.91 -4.42 16.27
C LYS A 63 7.08 -5.06 15.50
N PRO A 64 7.63 -4.41 14.45
CA PRO A 64 8.67 -5.00 13.60
C PRO A 64 10.02 -5.25 14.29
N GLY A 65 10.32 -4.51 15.35
CA GLY A 65 11.60 -4.58 16.04
C GLY A 65 11.56 -3.78 17.35
N PRO A 66 12.57 -3.93 18.24
CA PRO A 66 12.55 -3.36 19.58
C PRO A 66 12.47 -1.83 19.57
N LYS A 67 13.24 -1.18 18.69
CA LYS A 67 13.30 0.28 18.50
C LYS A 67 12.32 0.80 17.44
N ALA A 68 11.49 -0.07 16.86
CA ALA A 68 10.52 0.31 15.84
C ALA A 68 9.18 0.74 16.45
N ARG A 69 8.42 1.55 15.71
CA ARG A 69 7.03 1.85 16.04
C ARG A 69 6.11 0.66 15.74
N TYR A 70 4.98 0.62 16.43
CA TYR A 70 3.90 -0.27 16.02
C TYR A 70 3.45 0.09 14.61
N LYS A 71 3.39 -0.93 13.77
CA LYS A 71 2.82 -0.85 12.44
C LYS A 71 1.47 -1.55 12.44
N GLY A 72 0.65 -1.15 11.48
CA GLY A 72 -0.54 -1.88 11.16
C GLY A 72 -0.90 -1.72 9.71
N THR A 73 -1.84 -2.53 9.25
CA THR A 73 -2.44 -2.40 7.93
C THR A 73 -3.19 -1.07 7.83
N VAL A 74 -3.19 -0.53 6.61
CA VAL A 74 -3.76 0.78 6.25
C VAL A 74 -4.80 0.60 5.15
N ILE A 75 -4.55 -0.31 4.20
CA ILE A 75 -5.49 -0.66 3.13
C ILE A 75 -6.04 -2.08 3.30
N CYS A 76 -7.16 -2.33 2.63
CA CYS A 76 -7.82 -3.63 2.57
C CYS A 76 -7.06 -4.63 1.66
N GLN A 77 -7.37 -5.92 1.75
CA GLN A 77 -6.61 -6.96 1.01
C GLN A 77 -6.92 -6.92 -0.49
N GLN A 78 -8.17 -6.65 -0.87
CA GLN A 78 -8.52 -6.42 -2.27
C GLN A 78 -7.74 -5.26 -2.91
N CYS A 79 -7.66 -4.08 -2.28
CA CYS A 79 -6.86 -2.97 -2.82
C CYS A 79 -5.37 -3.32 -2.93
N ALA A 80 -4.84 -4.10 -1.99
CA ALA A 80 -3.47 -4.59 -2.04
C ALA A 80 -3.24 -5.55 -3.21
N LYS A 81 -4.14 -6.52 -3.41
CA LYS A 81 -4.09 -7.49 -4.53
C LYS A 81 -4.22 -6.82 -5.89
N LEU A 82 -5.16 -5.88 -6.04
CA LEU A 82 -5.42 -5.19 -7.30
C LEU A 82 -4.20 -4.43 -7.85
N LYS A 83 -3.39 -3.90 -6.96
CA LYS A 83 -2.19 -3.12 -7.31
C LYS A 83 -0.90 -3.85 -6.97
N ASN A 84 -0.92 -5.09 -6.51
CA ASN A 84 0.26 -5.82 -6.02
C ASN A 84 1.13 -5.01 -5.04
N VAL A 85 0.52 -4.47 -3.98
CA VAL A 85 1.21 -3.59 -3.01
C VAL A 85 1.09 -4.09 -1.57
N CYS A 86 2.05 -3.69 -0.74
CA CYS A 86 2.01 -3.94 0.71
C CYS A 86 0.91 -3.11 1.39
N GLN A 87 0.14 -3.74 2.27
CA GLN A 87 -1.00 -3.12 2.98
C GLN A 87 -0.63 -1.96 3.92
N THR A 88 0.65 -1.83 4.28
CA THR A 88 1.12 -0.80 5.23
C THR A 88 1.94 0.31 4.57
N CYS A 89 2.83 -0.02 3.64
CA CYS A 89 3.68 0.98 3.02
C CYS A 89 3.23 1.41 1.63
N LEU A 90 2.31 0.69 0.98
CA LEU A 90 1.84 0.95 -0.39
C LEU A 90 2.93 0.89 -1.46
N PHE A 91 4.11 0.35 -1.11
CA PHE A 91 5.11 0.00 -2.10
C PHE A 91 4.77 -1.36 -2.70
N ASP A 92 5.24 -1.55 -3.92
CA ASP A 92 5.18 -2.81 -4.64
C ASP A 92 5.83 -3.96 -3.85
N LEU A 93 5.29 -5.18 -3.99
CA LEU A 93 5.77 -6.36 -3.26
C LEU A 93 6.99 -7.02 -3.91
N GLU A 94 7.17 -6.89 -5.22
CA GLU A 94 8.26 -7.54 -5.97
C GLU A 94 9.54 -6.70 -5.99
N TYR A 95 9.42 -5.43 -6.39
CA TYR A 95 10.53 -4.51 -6.60
C TYR A 95 10.72 -3.52 -5.43
N GLY A 96 9.71 -3.36 -4.56
CA GLY A 96 9.77 -2.42 -3.45
C GLY A 96 9.77 -0.94 -3.87
N LEU A 97 9.26 -0.65 -5.07
CA LEU A 97 9.19 0.69 -5.67
C LEU A 97 7.82 1.37 -5.42
N PRO A 98 7.75 2.71 -5.46
CA PRO A 98 6.47 3.42 -5.49
C PRO A 98 5.65 3.01 -6.72
N VAL A 99 4.33 2.91 -6.53
CA VAL A 99 3.37 2.51 -7.59
C VAL A 99 3.52 3.38 -8.84
N GLN A 100 3.68 4.70 -8.68
CA GLN A 100 3.85 5.62 -9.81
C GLN A 100 5.08 5.28 -10.67
N VAL A 101 6.22 4.94 -10.04
CA VAL A 101 7.47 4.60 -10.74
C VAL A 101 7.29 3.29 -11.50
N ARG A 102 6.69 2.30 -10.84
CA ARG A 102 6.40 1.00 -11.43
C ARG A 102 5.44 1.11 -12.61
N ASP A 103 4.30 1.76 -12.42
CA ASP A 103 3.25 1.89 -13.44
C ASP A 103 3.75 2.69 -14.66
N LYS A 104 4.67 3.66 -14.46
CA LYS A 104 5.32 4.41 -15.56
C LYS A 104 6.22 3.53 -16.42
N LEU A 105 6.89 2.54 -15.83
CA LEU A 105 7.81 1.64 -16.53
C LEU A 105 7.09 0.45 -17.17
N LEU A 106 6.02 -0.05 -16.54
CA LEU A 106 5.25 -1.19 -17.07
C LEU A 106 4.31 -0.80 -18.21
N GLY A 107 3.88 0.46 -18.34
CA GLY A 107 3.20 1.05 -19.50
C GLY A 107 1.83 0.47 -19.89
N SER A 108 1.74 -0.85 -20.08
CA SER A 108 0.62 -1.62 -20.61
C SER A 108 -0.27 -2.26 -19.53
N SER A 109 0.20 -2.47 -18.30
CA SER A 109 -0.57 -3.12 -17.22
C SER A 109 -1.21 -2.13 -16.22
N ARG A 110 -1.39 -0.86 -16.62
CA ARG A 110 -2.00 0.15 -15.75
C ARG A 110 -3.48 -0.17 -15.54
N VAL A 111 -3.79 -0.74 -14.37
CA VAL A 111 -5.17 -0.78 -13.86
C VAL A 111 -5.58 0.65 -13.49
N SER A 112 -6.41 1.29 -14.32
CA SER A 112 -7.09 2.53 -13.94
C SER A 112 -8.25 2.17 -13.00
N LEU A 113 -8.14 2.60 -11.74
CA LEU A 113 -9.28 2.54 -10.83
C LEU A 113 -10.17 3.77 -11.06
N PRO A 114 -11.50 3.62 -11.15
CA PRO A 114 -12.42 4.75 -11.19
C PRO A 114 -12.26 5.63 -9.94
N GLU A 115 -12.38 6.96 -10.12
CA GLU A 115 -12.35 7.90 -9.00
C GLU A 115 -13.66 7.89 -8.19
N HIS A 116 -14.79 7.66 -8.86
CA HIS A 116 -16.10 7.65 -8.21
C HIS A 116 -16.20 6.47 -7.24
N PRO A 117 -16.58 6.71 -5.96
CA PRO A 117 -16.55 5.68 -4.91
C PRO A 117 -17.39 4.46 -5.25
N VAL A 118 -18.57 4.66 -5.84
CA VAL A 118 -19.50 3.57 -6.21
C VAL A 118 -18.95 2.71 -7.35
N ASN A 119 -18.35 3.33 -8.37
CA ASN A 119 -17.78 2.60 -9.51
C ASN A 119 -16.54 1.81 -9.09
N ARG A 120 -15.75 2.39 -8.20
CA ARG A 120 -14.60 1.73 -7.60
C ARG A 120 -15.03 0.54 -6.76
N GLU A 121 -16.09 0.67 -5.99
CA GLU A 121 -16.60 -0.44 -5.18
C GLU A 121 -17.17 -1.58 -6.03
N TYR A 122 -17.93 -1.24 -7.07
CA TYR A 122 -18.42 -2.19 -8.06
C TYR A 122 -17.26 -2.95 -8.73
N MET A 123 -16.22 -2.24 -9.16
CA MET A 123 -15.03 -2.88 -9.74
C MET A 123 -14.28 -3.76 -8.73
N ASN A 124 -14.12 -3.30 -7.49
CA ASN A 124 -13.44 -4.07 -6.44
C ASN A 124 -14.19 -5.36 -6.09
N ALA A 125 -15.53 -5.31 -6.01
CA ALA A 125 -16.34 -6.49 -5.74
C ALA A 125 -16.26 -7.49 -6.90
N ARG A 126 -16.41 -7.02 -8.14
CA ARG A 126 -16.32 -7.87 -9.33
C ARG A 126 -14.95 -8.57 -9.44
N LEU A 127 -13.86 -7.84 -9.17
CA LEU A 127 -12.50 -8.39 -9.19
C LEU A 127 -12.16 -9.21 -7.93
N GLY A 128 -12.84 -8.96 -6.82
CA GLY A 128 -12.73 -9.77 -5.60
C GLY A 128 -13.30 -11.18 -5.78
N ASP A 129 -14.40 -11.32 -6.53
CA ASP A 129 -15.04 -12.61 -6.82
C ASP A 129 -14.31 -13.41 -7.91
N SER A 130 -13.49 -12.74 -8.73
CA SER A 130 -12.76 -13.35 -9.85
C SER A 130 -11.26 -13.23 -9.65
N GLU A 131 -10.72 -13.98 -8.70
CA GLU A 131 -9.29 -13.99 -8.36
C GLU A 131 -8.40 -14.36 -9.57
N GLU A 132 -8.91 -15.17 -10.50
CA GLU A 132 -8.26 -15.51 -11.78
C GLU A 132 -8.16 -14.36 -12.79
N LEU A 133 -8.98 -13.31 -12.63
CA LEU A 133 -8.94 -12.09 -13.46
C LEU A 133 -8.03 -11.01 -12.86
N LEU A 134 -7.40 -11.29 -11.72
CA LEU A 134 -6.43 -10.35 -11.16
C LEU A 134 -5.25 -10.19 -12.13
N PRO A 135 -4.90 -8.94 -12.49
CA PRO A 135 -3.82 -8.66 -13.45
C PRO A 135 -2.46 -9.26 -13.07
N TYR A 136 -2.27 -9.57 -11.79
CA TYR A 136 -1.02 -10.08 -11.21
C TYR A 136 -1.11 -11.55 -10.74
N GLY A 137 -2.28 -12.21 -10.88
CA GLY A 137 -2.53 -13.56 -10.37
C GLY A 137 -2.25 -14.69 -11.37
N ARG A 138 -2.01 -14.36 -12.64
CA ARG A 138 -1.65 -15.34 -13.67
C ARG A 138 -0.17 -15.65 -13.58
N SER A 139 0.17 -16.93 -13.39
CA SER A 139 1.51 -17.44 -13.67
C SER A 139 1.81 -17.21 -15.15
N GLU A 140 2.59 -16.18 -15.43
CA GLU A 140 2.95 -15.74 -16.78
C GLU A 140 3.83 -16.79 -17.49
N LEU A 141 3.21 -17.79 -18.11
CA LEU A 141 3.88 -18.63 -19.11
C LEU A 141 3.79 -18.06 -20.53
N GLN A 142 3.26 -16.85 -20.71
CA GLN A 142 3.06 -16.32 -22.06
C GLN A 142 3.04 -14.78 -22.11
N GLN A 143 4.21 -14.15 -22.02
CA GLN A 143 4.51 -12.92 -22.76
C GLN A 143 6.03 -12.73 -22.89
N GLN A 144 6.51 -12.96 -24.11
CA GLN A 144 7.91 -13.18 -24.46
C GLN A 144 8.64 -11.84 -24.75
N GLN A 145 9.86 -11.75 -24.22
CA GLN A 145 10.97 -10.85 -24.57
C GLN A 145 10.83 -9.34 -24.30
N GLN A 146 9.71 -8.65 -24.61
CA GLN A 146 9.60 -7.21 -24.34
C GLN A 146 9.44 -6.88 -22.84
N GLN A 147 8.70 -7.71 -22.11
CA GLN A 147 8.55 -7.55 -20.65
C GLN A 147 9.87 -7.77 -19.91
N GLN A 148 10.77 -8.62 -20.43
CA GLN A 148 12.07 -8.89 -19.79
C GLN A 148 12.95 -7.64 -19.72
N GLN A 149 12.94 -6.79 -20.75
CA GLN A 149 13.71 -5.54 -20.74
C GLN A 149 13.16 -4.54 -19.71
N GLN A 150 11.83 -4.43 -19.61
CA GLN A 150 11.17 -3.56 -18.63
C GLN A 150 11.39 -4.06 -17.19
N GLN A 151 11.30 -5.37 -16.97
CA GLN A 151 11.63 -6.02 -15.69
C GLN A 151 13.09 -5.81 -15.30
N GLN A 152 14.03 -5.91 -16.24
CA GLN A 152 15.44 -5.61 -15.98
C GLN A 152 15.66 -4.15 -15.57
N GLN A 153 14.92 -3.19 -16.14
CA GLN A 153 14.98 -1.80 -15.69
C GLN A 153 14.41 -1.62 -14.29
N LEU A 154 13.29 -2.26 -13.97
CA LEU A 154 12.70 -2.24 -12.62
C LEU A 154 13.65 -2.81 -11.57
N LEU A 155 14.31 -3.93 -11.88
CA LEU A 155 15.31 -4.56 -11.00
C LEU A 155 16.52 -3.66 -10.72
N ARG A 156 16.91 -2.79 -11.67
CA ARG A 156 17.99 -1.81 -11.44
C ARG A 156 17.61 -0.72 -10.44
N PHE A 157 16.33 -0.33 -10.40
CA PHE A 157 15.83 0.65 -9.43
C PHE A 157 15.46 0.00 -8.09
N ALA A 158 15.15 -1.30 -8.09
CA ALA A 158 14.83 -2.06 -6.89
C ALA A 158 15.99 -2.03 -5.90
N ARG A 159 15.66 -1.91 -4.62
CA ARG A 159 16.67 -1.89 -3.55
C ARG A 159 17.03 -3.32 -3.18
N SER A 160 18.32 -3.61 -3.07
CA SER A 160 18.82 -4.93 -2.65
C SER A 160 18.68 -5.20 -1.16
N SER A 161 18.61 -4.17 -0.32
CA SER A 161 18.51 -4.32 1.14
C SER A 161 17.30 -3.59 1.73
N PRO A 162 16.69 -4.13 2.80
CA PRO A 162 15.52 -3.56 3.43
C PRO A 162 15.81 -2.22 4.11
N TYR A 163 15.05 -1.18 3.77
CA TYR A 163 15.19 0.14 4.38
C TYR A 163 14.39 0.27 5.69
N TYR A 164 14.98 -0.21 6.79
CA TYR A 164 14.33 -0.23 8.12
C TYR A 164 14.13 1.14 8.77
N ARG A 165 14.74 2.21 8.26
CA ARG A 165 14.47 3.58 8.75
C ARG A 165 12.98 3.96 8.61
N ARG A 166 12.21 3.33 7.72
CA ARG A 166 10.74 3.51 7.63
C ARG A 166 9.97 3.01 8.86
N ASN A 167 10.60 2.18 9.68
CA ASN A 167 10.01 1.58 10.87
C ASN A 167 10.29 2.41 12.13
N LEU A 168 11.10 3.47 12.02
CA LEU A 168 11.40 4.35 13.14
C LEU A 168 10.13 5.02 13.68
N PRO A 169 10.10 5.32 14.99
CA PRO A 169 9.11 6.20 15.58
C PRO A 169 9.08 7.56 14.88
N ARG A 170 7.92 8.21 14.93
CA ARG A 170 7.82 9.60 14.48
C ARG A 170 8.67 10.48 15.39
N VAL A 171 9.14 11.60 14.84
CA VAL A 171 9.86 12.62 15.60
C VAL A 171 8.94 13.20 16.67
N CYS A 172 9.44 13.35 17.88
CA CYS A 172 8.68 13.94 18.98
C CYS A 172 8.43 15.42 18.71
N SER A 173 7.16 15.82 18.63
CA SER A 173 6.76 17.22 18.43
C SER A 173 7.16 18.13 19.60
N PHE A 174 7.11 17.61 20.84
CA PHE A 174 7.50 18.35 22.04
C PHE A 174 9.01 18.55 22.14
N TRP A 175 9.80 17.54 21.73
CA TRP A 175 11.25 17.65 21.67
C TRP A 175 11.69 18.69 20.65
N LYS A 176 11.04 18.71 19.47
CA LYS A 176 11.29 19.74 18.44
C LYS A 176 11.04 21.16 18.97
N LYS A 177 10.16 21.33 19.95
CA LYS A 177 9.87 22.60 20.63
C LYS A 177 10.74 22.86 21.88
N GLY A 178 11.59 21.91 22.28
CA GLY A 178 12.38 22.00 23.52
C GLY A 178 11.61 21.73 24.82
N LEU A 179 10.36 21.23 24.74
CA LEU A 179 9.45 21.07 25.88
C LEU A 179 9.22 19.60 26.28
N CYS A 180 10.06 18.68 25.83
CA CYS A 180 9.89 17.26 26.15
C CYS A 180 10.37 16.93 27.57
N THR A 181 9.43 16.69 28.49
CA THR A 181 9.72 16.28 29.88
C THR A 181 10.07 14.81 30.04
N ARG A 182 9.85 13.99 28.99
CA ARG A 182 10.03 12.53 29.04
C ARG A 182 11.49 12.09 28.84
N GLY A 183 12.39 13.00 28.43
CA GLY A 183 13.81 12.71 28.28
C GLY A 183 14.10 11.45 27.47
N ALA A 184 14.88 10.52 28.05
CA ALA A 184 15.27 9.26 27.42
C ALA A 184 14.15 8.20 27.36
N GLU A 185 13.09 8.34 28.16
CA GLU A 185 11.94 7.41 28.17
C GLU A 185 10.89 7.76 27.10
N CYS A 186 11.13 8.82 26.32
CA CYS A 186 10.23 9.20 25.25
C CYS A 186 10.20 8.11 24.16
N PRO A 187 9.03 7.54 23.82
CA PRO A 187 8.91 6.51 22.77
C PRO A 187 9.04 7.08 21.35
N TYR A 188 9.05 8.41 21.23
CA TYR A 188 9.21 9.13 19.97
C TYR A 188 10.67 9.51 19.76
N LEU A 189 11.05 9.72 18.49
CA LEU A 189 12.43 9.98 18.14
C LEU A 189 12.85 11.40 18.54
N HIS A 190 13.99 11.52 19.24
CA HIS A 190 14.66 12.78 19.58
C HIS A 190 15.85 13.03 18.64
N GLN A 191 15.57 13.04 17.33
CA GLN A 191 16.55 13.31 16.29
C GLN A 191 15.83 14.00 15.13
N GLU A 192 16.50 14.97 14.51
CA GLU A 192 16.01 15.54 13.26
C GLU A 192 16.21 14.52 12.13
N LEU A 193 15.12 14.22 11.43
CA LEU A 193 15.18 13.47 10.19
C LEU A 193 15.16 14.49 9.06
N TYR A 194 16.20 14.48 8.23
CA TYR A 194 16.21 15.28 7.02
C TYR A 194 15.05 14.83 6.13
N THR A 195 14.13 15.76 5.88
CA THR A 195 13.04 15.59 4.92
C THR A 195 13.20 16.66 3.88
N ASP A 196 13.40 16.25 2.63
CA ASP A 196 13.33 17.18 1.49
C ASP A 196 11.99 17.90 1.51
N ALA A 197 12.00 19.23 1.46
CA ALA A 197 10.79 20.04 1.53
C ALA A 197 9.81 19.71 0.38
N THR A 198 10.34 19.30 -0.78
CA THR A 198 9.56 18.87 -1.95
C THR A 198 8.82 17.53 -1.73
N LEU A 199 9.29 16.70 -0.78
CA LEU A 199 8.70 15.40 -0.45
C LEU A 199 7.88 15.43 0.84
N ALA A 200 7.65 16.60 1.42
CA ALA A 200 6.94 16.74 2.69
C ALA A 200 5.42 16.50 2.57
N SER A 201 4.81 16.89 1.45
CA SER A 201 3.39 16.69 1.16
C SER A 201 3.17 15.38 0.39
N GLN A 202 2.89 14.29 1.12
CA GLN A 202 2.55 13.00 0.53
C GLN A 202 1.20 12.52 1.08
N ASN A 203 0.18 12.49 0.22
CA ASN A 203 -1.12 11.89 0.55
C ASN A 203 -1.08 10.39 0.27
N ILE A 204 -1.99 9.64 0.90
CA ILE A 204 -2.10 8.19 0.73
C ILE A 204 -2.85 7.77 -0.54
N ARG A 205 -3.61 8.69 -1.13
CA ARG A 205 -4.41 8.47 -2.34
C ARG A 205 -3.72 8.93 -3.62
N ASP A 206 -2.65 9.71 -3.48
CA ASP A 206 -1.83 10.23 -4.59
C ASP A 206 -0.81 9.16 -5.03
#